data_AF-A0AAW9I8W8-F1
#
_entry.id   AF-A0AAW9I8W8-F1
#
_cell.length_a   1.000
_cell.length_b   1.000
_cell.length_c   1.000
_cell.angle_alpha   90.00
_cell.angle_beta   90.00
_cell.angle_gamma   90.00
#
_symmetry.space_group_name_H-M   'P 1'
#
loop_
_entity.id
_entity.type
_entity.pdbx_description
1 polymer ?
#
loop_
_entity_poly.entity_id
_entity_poly.type
_entity_poly.pdbx_seq_one_letter_code
_entity_poly.pdbx_strand_id
1 'polypeptide(L)'
;EVMKRDEDFINADKYVEGLLNEQVWKYGKYNMKPELYVISENDLNFSTYAKNKYNINSIKDEIWYNEIVEADGNTVLISTFEDEEGIGPYKCIFRMGRLIKDLITDETLGVLIMDVSEKMLYDRYNKIIKDGRNIYIIDLKGDIISSRDKRLIGNNYYRELDYGQHLKTEEWYSIFERDGIKYMKMVSTLDRYGWSIVEEIPLHIVRQPIKQIPQKFSLTLILVIIISFIF
;
A
#
# COMPACT_ATOMS: atom_id res chain seq x y z
N GLU A 1 -43.15 -2.05 -1.53
CA GLU A 1 -43.62 -3.38 -1.10
C GLU A 1 -42.41 -4.10 -0.50
N VAL A 2 -42.42 -4.39 0.80
CA VAL A 2 -41.26 -4.99 1.48
C VAL A 2 -41.23 -6.47 1.12
N MET A 3 -40.30 -6.88 0.27
CA MET A 3 -40.11 -8.30 -0.04
C MET A 3 -39.88 -9.07 1.27
N LYS A 4 -40.77 -10.04 1.56
CA LYS A 4 -40.55 -11.01 2.62
C LYS A 4 -39.29 -11.78 2.26
N ARG A 5 -38.25 -11.69 3.10
CA ARG A 5 -37.05 -12.51 2.95
C ARG A 5 -37.42 -13.95 3.34
N ASP A 6 -37.55 -14.82 2.34
CA ASP A 6 -37.79 -16.25 2.54
C ASP A 6 -36.55 -16.94 3.15
N GLU A 7 -36.74 -18.10 3.78
CA GLU A 7 -35.72 -18.83 4.54
C GLU A 7 -34.46 -19.16 3.71
N ASP A 8 -34.65 -19.47 2.42
CA ASP A 8 -33.57 -19.73 1.47
C ASP A 8 -32.67 -18.49 1.25
N PHE A 9 -33.27 -17.30 1.21
CA PHE A 9 -32.54 -16.04 1.08
C PHE A 9 -31.66 -15.78 2.31
N ILE A 10 -32.20 -16.02 3.51
CA ILE A 10 -31.49 -15.86 4.78
C ILE A 10 -30.31 -16.85 4.87
N ASN A 11 -30.47 -18.07 4.36
CA ASN A 11 -29.41 -19.07 4.33
C ASN A 11 -28.30 -18.69 3.34
N ALA A 12 -28.66 -18.20 2.15
CA ALA A 12 -27.69 -17.71 1.17
C ALA A 12 -26.90 -16.51 1.68
N ASP A 13 -27.57 -15.55 2.33
CA ASP A 13 -26.95 -14.37 2.93
C ASP A 13 -25.87 -14.74 3.96
N LYS A 14 -26.22 -15.60 4.91
CA LYS A 14 -25.27 -16.13 5.90
C LYS A 14 -24.11 -16.88 5.27
N TYR A 15 -24.36 -17.63 4.19
CA TYR A 15 -23.32 -18.37 3.48
C TYR A 15 -22.31 -17.43 2.83
N VAL A 16 -22.77 -16.40 2.11
CA VAL A 16 -21.88 -15.43 1.46
C VAL A 16 -21.09 -14.62 2.50
N GLU A 17 -21.75 -14.13 3.56
CA GLU A 17 -21.06 -13.46 4.67
C GLU A 17 -19.99 -14.36 5.31
N GLY A 18 -20.28 -15.66 5.47
CA GLY A 18 -19.32 -16.66 5.96
C GLY A 18 -18.09 -16.78 5.06
N LEU A 19 -18.30 -16.91 3.74
CA LEU A 19 -17.22 -16.98 2.76
C LEU A 19 -16.34 -15.71 2.78
N LEU A 20 -16.95 -14.52 2.83
CA LEU A 20 -16.21 -13.27 2.89
C LEU A 20 -15.34 -13.20 4.16
N ASN A 21 -15.91 -13.55 5.31
CA ASN A 21 -15.17 -13.57 6.58
C ASN A 21 -14.00 -14.56 6.55
N GLU A 22 -14.18 -15.75 5.97
CA GLU A 22 -13.07 -16.71 5.78
C GLU A 22 -11.93 -16.12 4.94
N GLN A 23 -12.24 -15.35 3.89
CA GLN A 23 -11.21 -14.66 3.12
C GLN A 23 -10.47 -13.62 3.95
N VAL A 24 -11.18 -12.80 4.74
CA VAL A 24 -10.54 -11.84 5.66
C VAL A 24 -9.59 -12.55 6.62
N TRP A 25 -9.99 -13.70 7.17
CA TRP A 25 -9.12 -14.50 8.05
C TRP A 25 -7.85 -14.99 7.36
N LYS A 26 -7.92 -15.37 6.07
CA LYS A 26 -6.71 -15.73 5.29
C LYS A 26 -5.73 -14.57 5.16
N TYR A 27 -6.21 -13.33 5.10
CA TYR A 27 -5.36 -12.13 5.11
C TYR A 27 -4.84 -11.78 6.51
N GLY A 28 -5.52 -12.25 7.57
CA GLY A 28 -5.08 -12.09 8.96
C GLY A 28 -3.66 -12.62 9.22
N LYS A 29 -3.23 -13.68 8.53
CA LYS A 29 -1.85 -14.20 8.61
C LYS A 29 -0.80 -13.19 8.12
N TYR A 30 -1.20 -12.28 7.24
CA TYR A 30 -0.42 -11.14 6.78
C TYR A 30 -0.76 -9.88 7.56
N ASN A 31 -1.26 -9.98 8.80
CA ASN A 31 -1.64 -8.85 9.64
C ASN A 31 -2.49 -7.79 8.89
N MET A 32 -3.26 -8.26 7.90
CA MET A 32 -4.17 -7.47 7.09
C MET A 32 -5.58 -7.91 7.41
N LYS A 33 -6.49 -6.94 7.47
CA LYS A 33 -7.91 -7.18 7.70
C LYS A 33 -8.68 -6.38 6.65
N PRO A 34 -8.72 -6.82 5.38
CA PRO A 34 -9.46 -6.10 4.37
C PRO A 34 -10.95 -6.04 4.72
N GLU A 35 -11.63 -5.00 4.24
CA GLU A 35 -13.08 -4.98 4.16
C GLU A 35 -13.50 -5.46 2.77
N LEU A 36 -14.39 -6.45 2.71
CA LEU A 36 -14.83 -7.02 1.44
C LEU A 36 -16.28 -6.64 1.20
N TYR A 37 -16.60 -6.35 -0.05
CA TYR A 37 -17.93 -6.03 -0.52
C TYR A 37 -18.22 -6.78 -1.81
N VAL A 38 -19.40 -7.39 -1.89
CA VAL A 38 -19.97 -7.93 -3.13
C VAL A 38 -21.21 -7.11 -3.40
N ILE A 39 -21.18 -6.33 -4.47
CA ILE A 39 -22.28 -5.45 -4.87
C ILE A 39 -22.82 -5.98 -6.19
N SER A 40 -24.06 -6.43 -6.20
CA SER A 40 -24.69 -6.99 -7.40
C SER A 40 -25.54 -5.97 -8.14
N GLU A 41 -25.83 -6.25 -9.42
CA GLU A 41 -26.76 -5.44 -10.22
C GLU A 41 -28.23 -5.59 -9.78
N ASN A 42 -28.55 -6.61 -8.97
CA ASN A 42 -29.91 -6.88 -8.47
C ASN A 42 -30.11 -6.48 -6.99
N ASP A 43 -29.35 -5.50 -6.50
CA ASP A 43 -29.41 -4.95 -5.13
C ASP A 43 -29.09 -5.94 -3.99
N LEU A 44 -28.47 -7.09 -4.31
CA LEU A 44 -27.95 -8.05 -3.34
C LEU A 44 -26.52 -7.68 -2.95
N ASN A 45 -26.40 -6.94 -1.86
CA ASN A 45 -25.14 -6.41 -1.38
C ASN A 45 -24.68 -7.14 -0.11
N PHE A 46 -23.47 -7.70 -0.14
CA PHE A 46 -22.85 -8.39 0.98
C PHE A 46 -21.57 -7.68 1.39
N SER A 47 -21.30 -7.63 2.69
CA SER A 47 -20.10 -6.96 3.23
C SER A 47 -19.62 -7.63 4.50
N THR A 48 -18.34 -7.49 4.84
CA THR A 48 -17.79 -8.07 6.08
C THR A 48 -18.11 -7.25 7.32
N TYR A 49 -17.76 -5.97 7.35
CA TYR A 49 -17.86 -5.12 8.55
C TYR A 49 -18.76 -3.89 8.34
N ALA A 50 -18.46 -3.04 7.35
CA ALA A 50 -19.22 -1.81 7.10
C ALA A 50 -20.47 -2.09 6.24
N LYS A 51 -21.53 -2.58 6.89
CA LYS A 51 -22.80 -2.86 6.23
C LYS A 51 -23.36 -1.58 5.59
N ASN A 52 -23.79 -1.70 4.33
CA ASN A 52 -24.42 -0.64 3.53
C ASN A 52 -23.52 0.54 3.12
N LYS A 53 -22.18 0.44 3.27
CA LYS A 53 -21.25 1.45 2.75
C LYS A 53 -21.41 1.68 1.25
N TYR A 54 -21.57 0.58 0.51
CA TYR A 54 -21.75 0.60 -0.94
C TYR A 54 -23.08 -0.02 -1.35
N ASN A 55 -23.67 0.57 -2.38
CA ASN A 55 -24.73 0.00 -3.20
C ASN A 55 -24.41 0.28 -4.68
N ILE A 56 -25.12 -0.37 -5.60
CA ILE A 56 -24.79 -0.29 -7.03
C ILE A 56 -24.89 1.14 -7.57
N ASN A 57 -25.85 1.94 -7.09
CA ASN A 57 -26.01 3.32 -7.54
C ASN A 57 -24.91 4.21 -7.00
N SER A 58 -24.52 4.05 -5.72
CA SER A 58 -23.46 4.86 -5.12
C SER A 58 -22.10 4.65 -5.78
N ILE A 59 -21.81 3.45 -6.25
CA ILE A 59 -20.52 3.15 -6.86
C ILE A 59 -20.45 3.51 -8.34
N LYS A 60 -21.58 3.51 -9.06
CA LYS A 60 -21.59 3.81 -10.51
C LYS A 60 -21.18 5.24 -10.85
N ASP A 61 -21.37 6.16 -9.89
CA ASP A 61 -20.98 7.56 -10.05
C ASP A 61 -19.49 7.81 -9.72
N GLU A 62 -18.78 6.78 -9.23
CA GLU A 62 -17.42 6.91 -8.77
C GLU A 62 -16.39 6.71 -9.89
N ILE A 63 -15.37 7.57 -9.93
CA ILE A 63 -14.30 7.50 -10.94
C ILE A 63 -13.59 6.13 -10.90
N TRP A 64 -13.32 5.61 -9.70
CA TRP A 64 -12.63 4.34 -9.52
C TRP A 64 -13.46 3.13 -9.99
N TYR A 65 -14.79 3.24 -10.06
CA TYR A 65 -15.63 2.16 -10.57
C TYR A 65 -15.49 2.00 -12.08
N ASN A 66 -15.35 3.11 -12.81
CA ASN A 66 -15.09 3.07 -14.25
C ASN A 66 -13.80 2.32 -14.56
N GLU A 67 -12.73 2.51 -13.75
CA GLU A 67 -11.48 1.75 -13.93
C GLU A 67 -11.70 0.23 -13.80
N ILE A 68 -12.59 -0.21 -12.89
CA ILE A 68 -12.92 -1.63 -12.72
C ILE A 68 -13.74 -2.16 -13.92
N VAL A 69 -14.67 -1.35 -14.43
CA VAL A 69 -15.50 -1.72 -15.58
C VAL A 69 -14.65 -1.84 -16.84
N GLU A 70 -13.75 -0.88 -17.08
CA GLU A 70 -12.83 -0.88 -18.23
C GLU A 70 -11.86 -2.06 -18.21
N ALA A 71 -11.51 -2.56 -17.03
CA ALA A 71 -10.67 -3.75 -16.89
C ALA A 71 -11.37 -5.06 -17.23
N ASP A 72 -12.68 -5.03 -17.47
CA ASP A 72 -13.49 -6.10 -18.04
C ASP A 72 -13.31 -7.47 -17.35
N GLY A 73 -13.41 -7.47 -16.02
CA GLY A 73 -13.25 -8.68 -15.22
C GLY A 73 -11.79 -9.03 -14.88
N ASN A 74 -10.81 -8.21 -15.24
CA ASN A 74 -9.49 -8.22 -14.61
C ASN A 74 -9.53 -7.48 -13.27
N THR A 75 -8.61 -7.84 -12.35
CA THR A 75 -8.48 -7.13 -11.07
C THR A 75 -7.72 -5.84 -11.26
N VAL A 76 -8.29 -4.74 -10.77
CA VAL A 76 -7.68 -3.42 -10.74
C VAL A 76 -7.29 -3.07 -9.31
N LEU A 77 -6.18 -2.35 -9.18
CA LEU A 77 -5.70 -1.80 -7.92
C LEU A 77 -5.72 -0.28 -8.03
N ILE A 78 -6.67 0.32 -7.34
CA ILE A 78 -6.88 1.76 -7.26
C ILE A 78 -5.98 2.32 -6.16
N SER A 79 -5.33 3.45 -6.45
CA SER A 79 -4.39 4.12 -5.54
C SER A 79 -5.03 4.53 -4.22
N THR A 80 -4.22 4.87 -3.22
CA THR A 80 -4.76 5.25 -1.91
C THR A 80 -5.46 6.60 -1.99
N PHE A 81 -6.68 6.68 -1.48
CA PHE A 81 -7.43 7.92 -1.31
C PHE A 81 -8.00 8.03 0.11
N GLU A 82 -8.42 9.24 0.47
CA GLU A 82 -9.11 9.47 1.73
C GLU A 82 -10.57 9.03 1.58
N ASP A 83 -10.99 8.09 2.41
CA ASP A 83 -12.38 7.65 2.48
C ASP A 83 -13.17 8.64 3.35
N GLU A 84 -14.20 9.26 2.80
CA GLU A 84 -15.02 10.26 3.49
C GLU A 84 -15.74 9.63 4.69
N GLU A 85 -16.25 8.41 4.53
CA GLU A 85 -16.91 7.63 5.58
C GLU A 85 -15.92 6.85 6.46
N GLY A 86 -14.66 6.82 6.07
CA GLY A 86 -13.60 6.07 6.76
C GLY A 86 -13.28 6.65 8.14
N ILE A 87 -13.17 5.77 9.14
CA ILE A 87 -12.80 6.16 10.51
C ILE A 87 -11.50 5.45 10.93
N GLY A 88 -10.63 6.17 11.64
CA GLY A 88 -9.41 5.63 12.22
C GLY A 88 -8.48 5.04 11.14
N PRO A 89 -8.10 3.76 11.22
CA PRO A 89 -7.18 3.16 10.26
C PRO A 89 -7.72 3.13 8.82
N TYR A 90 -9.04 3.17 8.62
CA TYR A 90 -9.65 3.16 7.28
C TYR A 90 -9.90 4.56 6.72
N LYS A 91 -9.35 5.62 7.35
CA LYS A 91 -9.45 6.97 6.81
C LYS A 91 -8.73 7.11 5.47
N CYS A 92 -7.61 6.41 5.28
CA CYS A 92 -6.92 6.28 3.99
C CYS A 92 -6.91 4.80 3.59
N ILE A 93 -7.47 4.50 2.43
CA ILE A 93 -7.58 3.14 1.90
C ILE A 93 -7.07 3.09 0.47
N PHE A 94 -6.48 1.96 0.11
CA PHE A 94 -6.37 1.58 -1.30
C PHE A 94 -7.38 0.48 -1.58
N ARG A 95 -7.80 0.37 -2.83
CA ARG A 95 -8.92 -0.49 -3.23
C ARG A 95 -8.49 -1.48 -4.30
N MET A 96 -8.90 -2.72 -4.13
CA MET A 96 -8.90 -3.70 -5.21
C MET A 96 -10.33 -3.93 -5.68
N GLY A 97 -10.52 -3.95 -6.99
CA GLY A 97 -11.83 -4.12 -7.60
C GLY A 97 -11.79 -5.10 -8.77
N ARG A 98 -12.88 -5.85 -8.96
CA ARG A 98 -13.03 -6.76 -10.10
C ARG A 98 -14.52 -6.97 -10.40
N LEU A 99 -14.90 -6.94 -11.67
CA LEU A 99 -16.23 -7.37 -12.08
C LEU A 99 -16.44 -8.86 -11.79
N ILE A 100 -17.64 -9.19 -11.33
CA ILE A 100 -18.15 -10.56 -11.23
C ILE A 100 -18.95 -10.79 -12.50
N LYS A 101 -18.50 -11.74 -13.32
CA LYS A 101 -19.14 -12.07 -14.59
C LYS A 101 -19.69 -13.49 -14.57
N ASP A 102 -20.79 -13.70 -15.26
CA ASP A 102 -21.27 -15.03 -15.59
C ASP A 102 -20.27 -15.69 -16.56
N LEU A 103 -19.84 -16.92 -16.24
CA LEU A 103 -18.80 -17.60 -17.02
C LEU A 103 -19.28 -18.13 -18.37
N ILE A 104 -20.60 -18.19 -18.58
CA ILE A 104 -21.24 -18.72 -19.79
C ILE A 104 -21.71 -17.56 -20.67
N THR A 105 -22.42 -16.58 -20.10
CA THR A 105 -23.00 -15.47 -20.86
C THR A 105 -22.08 -14.25 -20.98
N ASP A 106 -21.01 -14.19 -20.19
CA ASP A 106 -20.12 -13.03 -20.01
C ASP A 106 -20.83 -11.77 -19.47
N GLU A 107 -22.08 -11.92 -18.98
CA GLU A 107 -22.84 -10.82 -18.39
C GLU A 107 -22.25 -10.41 -17.04
N THR A 108 -22.16 -9.11 -16.80
CA THR A 108 -21.75 -8.56 -15.51
C THR A 108 -22.85 -8.77 -14.48
N LEU A 109 -22.56 -9.57 -13.46
CA LEU A 109 -23.45 -9.87 -12.33
C LEU A 109 -23.28 -8.87 -11.18
N GLY A 110 -22.13 -8.21 -11.12
CA GLY A 110 -21.79 -7.24 -10.07
C GLY A 110 -20.31 -6.95 -9.99
N VAL A 111 -19.86 -6.51 -8.82
CA VAL A 111 -18.47 -6.17 -8.53
C VAL A 111 -18.05 -6.69 -7.15
N LEU A 112 -16.83 -7.22 -7.09
CA LEU A 112 -16.12 -7.50 -5.85
C LEU A 112 -15.20 -6.32 -5.54
N ILE A 113 -15.34 -5.74 -4.36
CA ILE A 113 -14.51 -4.65 -3.86
C ILE A 113 -13.80 -5.12 -2.59
N MET A 114 -12.52 -4.77 -2.48
CA MET A 114 -11.70 -5.00 -1.29
C MET A 114 -11.02 -3.70 -0.91
N ASP A 115 -11.44 -3.14 0.23
CA ASP A 115 -10.82 -1.95 0.81
C ASP A 115 -9.77 -2.38 1.82
N VAL A 116 -8.59 -1.79 1.70
CA VAL A 116 -7.48 -2.08 2.61
C VAL A 116 -6.95 -0.79 3.17
N SER A 117 -6.90 -0.72 4.50
CA SER A 117 -6.27 0.38 5.21
C SER A 117 -4.80 0.55 4.80
N GLU A 118 -4.43 1.75 4.36
CA GLU A 118 -3.05 2.12 4.06
C GLU A 118 -2.13 1.89 5.28
N LYS A 119 -2.67 2.05 6.50
CA LYS A 119 -1.91 1.82 7.73
C LYS A 119 -1.29 0.42 7.77
N MET A 120 -1.94 -0.57 7.17
CA MET A 120 -1.42 -1.93 7.10
C MET A 120 -0.14 -2.01 6.27
N LEU A 121 0.03 -1.17 5.24
CA LEU A 121 1.29 -1.02 4.50
C LEU A 121 2.31 -0.26 5.33
N TYR A 122 1.92 0.88 5.91
CA TYR A 122 2.82 1.70 6.71
C TYR A 122 3.44 0.92 7.88
N ASP A 123 2.65 0.11 8.58
CA ASP A 123 3.10 -0.70 9.71
C ASP A 123 4.16 -1.76 9.32
N ARG A 124 4.33 -2.06 8.03
CA ARG A 124 5.37 -2.97 7.52
C ARG A 124 6.76 -2.36 7.51
N TYR A 125 6.86 -1.08 7.16
CA TYR A 125 8.15 -0.41 6.99
C TYR A 125 8.41 0.66 8.04
N ASN A 126 7.43 1.05 8.88
CA ASN A 126 7.61 2.11 9.87
C ASN A 126 8.76 1.85 10.86
N LYS A 127 9.07 0.58 11.17
CA LYS A 127 10.17 0.21 12.07
C LYS A 127 11.54 0.48 11.47
N ILE A 128 11.61 0.56 10.14
CA ILE A 128 12.82 0.83 9.36
C ILE A 128 13.03 2.35 9.22
N ILE A 129 11.96 3.15 9.29
CA ILE A 129 12.03 4.61 9.29
C ILE A 129 12.65 5.11 10.60
N LYS A 130 13.97 5.19 10.60
CA LYS A 130 14.81 5.78 11.64
C LYS A 130 15.80 6.73 11.00
N ASP A 131 16.38 7.61 11.81
CA ASP A 131 17.56 8.38 11.40
C ASP A 131 17.34 9.19 10.10
N GLY A 132 16.16 9.80 9.97
CA GLY A 132 15.82 10.66 8.81
C GLY A 132 15.55 9.92 7.49
N ARG A 133 15.47 8.58 7.49
CA ARG A 133 15.03 7.78 6.34
C ARG A 133 13.56 8.07 6.01
N ASN A 134 13.25 8.31 4.75
CA ASN A 134 11.89 8.38 4.24
C ASN A 134 11.64 7.19 3.30
N ILE A 135 10.46 6.58 3.43
CA ILE A 135 10.01 5.50 2.55
C ILE A 135 8.62 5.89 2.05
N TYR A 136 8.43 5.75 0.74
CA TYR A 136 7.17 5.97 0.05
C TYR A 136 6.83 4.72 -0.76
N ILE A 137 5.56 4.36 -0.81
CA ILE A 137 5.04 3.41 -1.80
C ILE A 137 4.24 4.24 -2.78
N ILE A 138 4.55 4.12 -4.07
CA ILE A 138 3.92 4.87 -5.16
C ILE A 138 3.33 3.93 -6.20
N ASP A 139 2.28 4.34 -6.87
CA ASP A 139 1.73 3.61 -8.01
C ASP A 139 2.52 3.87 -9.30
N LEU A 140 2.06 3.31 -10.42
CA LEU A 140 2.65 3.47 -11.75
C LEU A 140 2.71 4.93 -12.23
N LYS A 141 1.76 5.77 -11.79
CA LYS A 141 1.69 7.19 -12.14
C LYS A 141 2.57 8.05 -11.22
N GLY A 142 3.05 7.45 -10.12
CA GLY A 142 3.85 8.11 -9.09
C GLY A 142 3.02 8.68 -7.95
N ASP A 143 1.72 8.39 -7.88
CA ASP A 143 0.88 8.86 -6.78
C ASP A 143 1.17 8.03 -5.53
N ILE A 144 1.26 8.71 -4.38
CA ILE A 144 1.73 8.12 -3.13
C ILE A 144 0.60 7.31 -2.50
N ILE A 145 0.79 6.00 -2.50
CA ILE A 145 -0.08 5.01 -1.85
C ILE A 145 0.17 5.01 -0.35
N SER A 146 1.42 5.10 0.09
CA SER A 146 1.78 5.00 1.50
C SER A 146 2.97 5.88 1.84
N SER A 147 2.85 6.62 2.94
CA SER A 147 3.93 7.44 3.49
C SER A 147 3.80 7.57 5.02
N ARG A 148 4.88 8.00 5.67
CA ARG A 148 4.86 8.43 7.07
C ARG A 148 4.00 9.66 7.27
N ASP A 149 4.10 10.65 6.39
CA ASP A 149 3.26 11.84 6.41
C ASP A 149 2.00 11.58 5.60
N LYS A 150 0.86 11.43 6.29
CA LYS A 150 -0.42 11.09 5.67
C LYS A 150 -0.96 12.18 4.76
N ARG A 151 -0.48 13.42 4.90
CA ARG A 151 -0.86 14.54 4.03
C ARG A 151 -0.30 14.41 2.62
N LEU A 152 0.68 13.53 2.41
CA LEU A 152 1.28 13.25 1.11
C LEU A 152 0.56 12.12 0.37
N ILE A 153 -0.37 11.41 1.00
CA ILE A 153 -1.10 10.34 0.34
C ILE A 153 -1.96 10.92 -0.79
N GLY A 154 -1.95 10.27 -1.96
CA GLY A 154 -2.64 10.75 -3.17
C GLY A 154 -1.87 11.83 -3.96
N ASN A 155 -0.89 12.49 -3.33
CA ASN A 155 0.00 13.42 -4.02
C ASN A 155 1.01 12.66 -4.88
N ASN A 156 1.56 13.33 -5.89
CA ASN A 156 2.49 12.68 -6.81
C ASN A 156 3.94 12.89 -6.38
N TYR A 157 4.64 11.78 -6.08
CA TYR A 157 6.01 11.80 -5.59
C TYR A 157 6.96 12.54 -6.54
N TYR A 158 6.90 12.24 -7.84
CA TYR A 158 7.82 12.84 -8.82
C TYR A 158 7.58 14.34 -9.02
N ARG A 159 6.33 14.80 -8.90
CA ARG A 159 5.99 16.21 -9.04
C ARG A 159 6.28 17.04 -7.78
N GLU A 160 6.08 16.45 -6.60
CA GLU A 160 6.07 17.22 -5.35
C GLU A 160 7.29 16.99 -4.46
N LEU A 161 7.92 15.81 -4.53
CA LEU A 161 8.97 15.40 -3.60
C LEU A 161 10.31 15.15 -4.27
N ASP A 162 10.31 14.73 -5.54
CA ASP A 162 11.53 14.49 -6.33
C ASP A 162 12.11 15.80 -6.91
N TYR A 163 12.27 16.82 -6.05
CA TYR A 163 12.94 18.06 -6.38
C TYR A 163 14.33 18.12 -5.73
N GLY A 164 15.19 18.93 -6.34
CA GLY A 164 16.57 19.12 -5.90
C GLY A 164 17.56 18.89 -7.03
N GLN A 165 18.84 19.03 -6.72
CA GLN A 165 19.89 18.84 -7.70
C GLN A 165 20.37 17.39 -7.68
N HIS A 166 20.16 16.65 -8.76
CA HIS A 166 20.77 15.33 -8.93
C HIS A 166 22.28 15.47 -9.12
N LEU A 167 23.05 14.89 -8.20
CA LEU A 167 24.51 14.95 -8.17
C LEU A 167 25.13 13.72 -8.84
N LYS A 168 24.46 12.56 -8.75
CA LYS A 168 24.94 11.29 -9.27
C LYS A 168 23.77 10.33 -9.52
N THR A 169 23.81 9.59 -10.61
CA THR A 169 22.85 8.51 -10.88
C THR A 169 23.64 7.26 -11.27
N GLU A 170 23.32 6.16 -10.62
CA GLU A 170 23.85 4.82 -10.87
C GLU A 170 22.67 3.87 -11.14
N GLU A 171 22.96 2.63 -11.54
CA GLU A 171 21.94 1.63 -11.87
C GLU A 171 20.92 1.41 -10.73
N TRP A 172 21.40 1.36 -9.48
CA TRP A 172 20.56 0.98 -8.32
C TRP A 172 20.26 2.12 -7.34
N TYR A 173 20.87 3.29 -7.52
CA TYR A 173 20.66 4.45 -6.65
C TYR A 173 20.97 5.77 -7.35
N SER A 174 20.42 6.86 -6.82
CA SER A 174 20.82 8.22 -7.18
C SER A 174 21.16 9.03 -5.92
N ILE A 175 22.05 10.01 -6.07
CA ILE A 175 22.37 10.98 -5.03
C ILE A 175 21.82 12.32 -5.49
N PHE A 176 21.04 12.96 -4.64
CA PHE A 176 20.49 14.28 -4.89
C PHE A 176 20.63 15.15 -3.64
N GLU A 177 20.57 16.47 -3.84
CA GLU A 177 20.62 17.45 -2.75
C GLU A 177 19.31 18.23 -2.70
N ARG A 178 18.68 18.25 -1.52
CA ARG A 178 17.42 18.93 -1.23
C ARG A 178 17.58 19.67 0.08
N ASP A 179 17.32 20.98 0.07
CA ASP A 179 17.44 21.87 1.23
C ASP A 179 18.80 21.79 1.95
N GLY A 180 19.90 21.65 1.18
CA GLY A 180 21.26 21.53 1.70
C GLY A 180 21.60 20.17 2.31
N ILE A 181 20.71 19.19 2.21
CA ILE A 181 20.93 17.82 2.69
C ILE A 181 21.08 16.89 1.48
N LYS A 182 22.17 16.11 1.47
CA LYS A 182 22.40 15.07 0.46
C LYS A 182 21.67 13.78 0.84
N TYR A 183 20.90 13.26 -0.09
CA TYR A 183 20.14 12.02 0.05
C TYR A 183 20.60 10.98 -0.97
N MET A 184 20.50 9.71 -0.60
CA MET A 184 20.57 8.56 -1.49
C MET A 184 19.15 8.09 -1.72
N LYS A 185 18.70 8.09 -2.98
CA LYS A 185 17.41 7.57 -3.42
C LYS A 185 17.58 6.20 -4.05
N MET A 186 16.75 5.24 -3.65
CA MET A 186 16.63 3.93 -4.30
C MET A 186 15.17 3.70 -4.66
N VAL A 187 14.93 3.08 -5.81
CA VAL A 187 13.57 2.74 -6.28
C VAL A 187 13.53 1.25 -6.59
N SER A 188 12.58 0.54 -6.01
CA SER A 188 12.36 -0.89 -6.25
C SER A 188 10.93 -1.12 -6.74
N THR A 189 10.78 -1.66 -7.93
CA THR A 189 9.47 -1.92 -8.55
C THR A 189 8.93 -3.29 -8.14
N LEU A 190 7.63 -3.35 -7.88
CA LEU A 190 6.88 -4.56 -7.54
C LEU A 190 6.11 -5.01 -8.79
N ASP A 191 6.65 -6.00 -9.49
CA ASP A 191 6.28 -6.37 -10.87
C ASP A 191 4.80 -6.70 -11.13
N ARG A 192 4.03 -7.09 -10.11
CA ARG A 192 2.65 -7.59 -10.32
C ARG A 192 1.59 -6.51 -10.50
N TYR A 193 1.77 -5.35 -9.87
CA TYR A 193 0.77 -4.26 -9.89
C TYR A 193 1.40 -2.89 -10.20
N GLY A 194 2.68 -2.88 -10.55
CA GLY A 194 3.39 -1.67 -10.96
C GLY A 194 3.67 -0.67 -9.84
N TRP A 195 3.46 -1.06 -8.57
CA TRP A 195 3.84 -0.25 -7.43
C TRP A 195 5.35 -0.18 -7.30
N SER A 196 5.88 0.94 -6.83
CA SER A 196 7.30 1.09 -6.52
C SER A 196 7.50 1.54 -5.08
N ILE A 197 8.55 1.02 -4.45
CA ILE A 197 9.03 1.50 -3.16
C ILE A 197 10.15 2.49 -3.42
N VAL A 198 9.95 3.74 -3.01
CA VAL A 198 10.97 4.79 -3.06
C VAL A 198 11.52 5.01 -1.67
N GLU A 199 12.83 4.86 -1.53
CA GLU A 199 13.54 5.05 -0.28
C GLU A 199 14.55 6.19 -0.41
N GLU A 200 14.50 7.14 0.51
CA GLU A 200 15.43 8.26 0.60
C GLU A 200 16.16 8.23 1.95
N ILE A 201 17.49 8.19 1.93
CA ILE A 201 18.31 8.14 3.14
C ILE A 201 19.31 9.29 3.13
N PRO A 202 19.38 10.13 4.18
CA PRO A 202 20.42 11.16 4.27
C PRO A 202 21.82 10.53 4.26
N LEU A 203 22.72 11.01 3.39
CA LEU A 203 24.07 10.44 3.22
C LEU A 203 24.89 10.47 4.50
N HIS A 204 24.67 11.47 5.37
CA HIS A 204 25.40 11.57 6.63
C HIS A 204 25.10 10.39 7.56
N ILE A 205 23.89 9.82 7.49
CA ILE A 205 23.43 8.66 8.27
C ILE A 205 24.07 7.38 7.73
N VAL A 206 24.06 7.19 6.41
CA VAL A 206 24.73 6.04 5.74
C VAL A 206 26.22 5.97 6.11
N ARG A 207 26.88 7.12 6.29
CA ARG A 207 28.31 7.21 6.60
C ARG A 207 28.67 7.02 8.07
N GLN A 208 27.71 7.12 9.01
CA GLN A 208 28.01 7.02 10.44
C GLN A 208 28.55 5.64 10.88
N PRO A 209 27.96 4.51 10.46
CA PRO A 209 28.50 3.17 10.77
C PRO A 209 29.90 2.98 10.17
N ILE A 210 30.11 3.47 8.94
CA ILE A 210 31.37 3.30 8.19
C ILE A 210 32.53 4.03 8.85
N LYS A 211 32.30 5.18 9.50
CA LYS A 211 33.36 5.93 10.19
C LYS A 211 33.80 5.31 11.52
N GLN A 212 32.95 4.53 12.19
CA GLN A 212 33.29 3.90 13.47
C GLN A 212 34.15 2.63 13.30
N ILE A 213 34.04 1.97 12.15
CA ILE A 213 34.83 0.77 11.79
C ILE A 213 36.34 1.07 11.82
N PRO A 214 36.88 2.03 11.05
CA PRO A 214 38.32 2.27 11.02
C PRO A 214 38.89 2.74 12.36
N GLN A 215 38.11 3.46 13.19
CA GLN A 215 38.56 3.84 14.54
C GLN A 215 38.72 2.63 15.46
N LYS A 216 37.74 1.71 15.48
CA LYS A 216 37.83 0.49 16.28
C LYS A 216 38.94 -0.43 15.76
N PHE A 217 39.06 -0.60 14.45
CA PHE A 217 40.14 -1.38 13.82
C PHE A 217 41.54 -0.80 14.10
N SER A 218 41.69 0.53 14.09
CA SER A 218 42.99 1.17 14.38
C SER A 218 43.40 0.95 15.84
N LEU A 219 42.47 1.00 16.79
CA LEU A 219 42.73 0.72 18.20
C LEU A 219 43.15 -0.73 18.45
N THR A 220 42.47 -1.71 17.83
CA THR A 220 42.89 -3.11 17.92
C THR A 220 44.25 -3.33 17.29
N LEU A 221 44.55 -2.71 16.15
CA LEU A 221 45.85 -2.84 15.49
C LEU A 221 46.99 -2.29 16.37
N ILE A 222 46.79 -1.12 16.98
CA ILE A 222 47.76 -0.54 17.93
C ILE A 222 47.97 -1.48 19.13
N LEU A 223 46.90 -2.07 19.67
CA LEU A 223 46.98 -3.00 20.79
C LEU A 223 47.77 -4.27 20.43
N VAL A 224 47.54 -4.82 19.23
CA VAL A 224 48.28 -5.99 18.72
C VAL A 224 49.76 -5.66 18.54
N ILE A 225 50.09 -4.48 18.00
CA ILE A 225 51.48 -4.02 17.86
C ILE A 225 52.16 -3.93 19.23
N ILE A 226 51.51 -3.31 20.22
CA ILE A 226 52.07 -3.18 21.59
C ILE A 226 52.33 -4.56 22.20
N ILE A 227 51.39 -5.51 22.09
CA ILE A 227 51.57 -6.88 22.60
C ILE A 227 52.73 -7.57 21.88
N SER A 228 52.86 -7.42 20.56
CA SER A 228 53.96 -8.00 19.78
C SER A 228 55.34 -7.40 20.08
N PHE A 229 55.42 -6.25 20.73
CA PHE A 229 56.69 -5.67 21.19
C PHE A 229 57.04 -6.07 22.63
N ILE A 230 56.07 -6.57 23.41
CA ILE A 230 56.24 -7.00 24.79
C ILE A 230 56.59 -8.50 24.88
N PHE A 231 56.19 -9.30 23.90
CA PHE A 231 56.52 -10.72 23.74
C PHE A 231 57.57 -10.93 22.64
#